data_AF-A0AB73TMG2-F1
#
_entry.id   AF-A0AB73TMG2-F1
#
_cell.length_a   1.000
_cell.length_b   1.000
_cell.length_c   1.000
_cell.angle_alpha   90.00
_cell.angle_beta   90.00
_cell.angle_gamma   90.00
#
_symmetry.space_group_name_H-M   'P 1'
#
loop_
_entity.id
_entity.type
_entity.pdbx_description
1 polymer ?
#
loop_
_entity_poly.entity_id
_entity_poly.type
_entity_poly.pdbx_seq_one_letter_code
_entity_poly.pdbx_strand_id
1 'polypeptide(L)'
;MTPTQFKAKTRNVAAEKHLNPQIVQRYYMMEKLLECIVESPYHDDFVLKGGFLIGSKYGLENRSTVDIDTTYRNSKLTKEKLETVFSELTAAPTKDGIRFELKGLTETREADYYPGFQAKFIAFLENARVPFKLDITSGDSIIPAALIYEHKLMFEDKTIHIPAYPTEQILAEKLHATFSFGIDNSRMKDFYDLYMIPKLERIDEINLYKSVQGTFKERNNQSVFKNLYNQEMPQLMKNEGLREKWKRYQQENYFAKDISFESTLTSVDSLMQSIVEQEEVERKQNFKRSQQMNQEMER
;
A
#
# COMPACT_ATOMS: atom_id res chain seq x y z
N MET A 1 -26.80 11.72 4.95
CA MET A 1 -27.32 10.34 5.15
C MET A 1 -27.69 10.15 6.63
N THR A 2 -28.88 9.62 6.97
CA THR A 2 -29.27 9.39 8.39
C THR A 2 -28.56 8.14 8.97
N PRO A 3 -28.46 7.94 10.30
CA PRO A 3 -27.80 6.76 10.87
C PRO A 3 -28.50 5.44 10.53
N THR A 4 -29.83 5.48 10.42
CA THR A 4 -30.61 4.32 9.98
C THR A 4 -30.25 3.96 8.54
N GLN A 5 -30.16 4.96 7.65
CA GLN A 5 -29.70 4.75 6.28
C GLN A 5 -28.26 4.26 6.23
N PHE A 6 -27.35 4.84 7.03
CA PHE A 6 -25.96 4.40 7.11
C PHE A 6 -25.83 2.94 7.57
N LYS A 7 -26.52 2.57 8.66
CA LYS A 7 -26.55 1.18 9.15
C LYS A 7 -27.16 0.22 8.13
N ALA A 8 -28.22 0.64 7.43
CA ALA A 8 -28.85 -0.18 6.40
C ALA A 8 -27.93 -0.37 5.19
N LYS A 9 -27.41 0.72 4.60
CA LYS A 9 -26.49 0.69 3.46
C LYS A 9 -25.25 -0.16 3.77
N THR A 10 -24.63 0.03 4.94
CA THR A 10 -23.45 -0.73 5.35
C THR A 10 -23.74 -2.21 5.55
N ARG A 11 -24.90 -2.58 6.13
CA ARG A 11 -25.30 -3.99 6.24
C ARG A 11 -25.58 -4.62 4.88
N ASN A 12 -26.19 -3.88 3.95
CA ASN A 12 -26.49 -4.39 2.62
C ASN A 12 -25.20 -4.69 1.84
N VAL A 13 -24.26 -3.73 1.79
CA VAL A 13 -22.95 -3.95 1.15
C VAL A 13 -22.16 -5.06 1.84
N ALA A 14 -22.19 -5.12 3.17
CA ALA A 14 -21.53 -6.18 3.91
C ALA A 14 -22.08 -7.57 3.60
N ALA A 15 -23.41 -7.70 3.49
CA ALA A 15 -24.05 -8.96 3.11
C ALA A 15 -23.72 -9.35 1.67
N GLU A 16 -23.78 -8.40 0.73
CA GLU A 16 -23.46 -8.60 -0.69
C GLU A 16 -22.00 -9.05 -0.89
N LYS A 17 -21.06 -8.41 -0.19
CA LYS A 17 -19.62 -8.68 -0.31
C LYS A 17 -19.09 -9.73 0.67
N HIS A 18 -19.98 -10.37 1.46
CA HIS A 18 -19.61 -11.31 2.53
C HIS A 18 -18.57 -10.76 3.53
N LEU A 19 -18.69 -9.48 3.87
CA LEU A 19 -17.81 -8.76 4.78
C LEU A 19 -18.46 -8.53 6.15
N ASN A 20 -17.64 -8.26 7.14
CA ASN A 20 -18.13 -7.72 8.40
C ASN A 20 -18.64 -6.27 8.20
N PRO A 21 -19.88 -5.92 8.62
CA PRO A 21 -20.40 -4.54 8.54
C PRO A 21 -19.51 -3.46 9.15
N GLN A 22 -18.73 -3.78 10.20
CA GLN A 22 -17.77 -2.85 10.78
C GLN A 22 -16.62 -2.50 9.83
N ILE A 23 -16.20 -3.42 8.97
CA ILE A 23 -15.20 -3.15 7.92
C ILE A 23 -15.76 -2.15 6.92
N VAL A 24 -17.00 -2.36 6.47
CA VAL A 24 -17.68 -1.46 5.52
C VAL A 24 -17.90 -0.08 6.12
N GLN A 25 -18.32 0.01 7.38
CA GLN A 25 -18.43 1.28 8.10
C GLN A 25 -17.08 2.00 8.18
N ARG A 26 -16.01 1.29 8.52
CA ARG A 26 -14.68 1.87 8.61
C ARG A 26 -14.18 2.33 7.24
N TYR A 27 -14.37 1.52 6.21
CA TYR A 27 -14.03 1.86 4.84
C TYR A 27 -14.69 3.17 4.40
N TYR A 28 -16.00 3.29 4.60
CA TYR A 28 -16.72 4.53 4.30
C TYR A 28 -16.19 5.75 5.05
N MET A 29 -15.84 5.62 6.34
CA MET A 29 -15.25 6.74 7.09
C MET A 29 -13.84 7.11 6.59
N MET A 30 -13.08 6.12 6.13
CA MET A 30 -11.77 6.33 5.50
C MET A 30 -11.93 7.04 4.14
N GLU A 31 -12.87 6.61 3.30
CA GLU A 31 -13.23 7.29 2.04
C GLU A 31 -13.54 8.77 2.29
N LYS A 32 -14.31 9.06 3.34
CA LYS A 32 -14.71 10.42 3.69
C LYS A 32 -13.58 11.29 4.23
N LEU A 33 -12.59 10.70 4.90
CA LEU A 33 -11.37 11.44 5.25
C LEU A 33 -10.54 11.75 4.00
N LEU A 34 -10.41 10.80 3.06
CA LEU A 34 -9.72 11.03 1.79
C LEU A 34 -10.41 12.11 0.96
N GLU A 35 -11.75 12.12 0.93
CA GLU A 35 -12.53 13.20 0.29
C GLU A 35 -12.18 14.57 0.91
N CYS A 36 -12.12 14.67 2.25
CA CYS A 36 -11.68 15.92 2.90
C CYS A 36 -10.27 16.33 2.49
N ILE A 37 -9.32 15.39 2.38
CA ILE A 37 -7.94 15.68 1.95
C ILE A 37 -7.95 16.20 0.51
N VAL A 38 -8.67 15.53 -0.40
CA VAL A 38 -8.75 15.90 -1.82
C VAL A 38 -9.44 17.26 -2.03
N GLU A 39 -10.44 17.61 -1.21
CA GLU A 39 -11.11 18.92 -1.28
C GLU A 39 -10.32 20.05 -0.60
N SER A 40 -9.16 19.76 0.01
CA SER A 40 -8.35 20.73 0.75
C SER A 40 -7.16 21.28 -0.05
N PRO A 41 -6.50 22.34 0.44
CA PRO A 41 -5.21 22.79 -0.10
C PRO A 41 -4.09 21.74 -0.04
N TYR A 42 -4.27 20.64 0.70
CA TYR A 42 -3.27 19.58 0.90
C TYR A 42 -3.39 18.41 -0.08
N HIS A 43 -4.30 18.49 -1.07
CA HIS A 43 -4.60 17.36 -1.98
C HIS A 43 -3.37 16.79 -2.70
N ASP A 44 -2.39 17.63 -3.04
CA ASP A 44 -1.15 17.20 -3.71
C ASP A 44 -0.06 16.72 -2.75
N ASP A 45 -0.24 16.92 -1.44
CA ASP A 45 0.75 16.55 -0.42
C ASP A 45 0.64 15.09 0.01
N PHE A 46 -0.54 14.47 -0.12
CA PHE A 46 -0.78 13.08 0.26
C PHE A 46 -0.85 12.18 -0.97
N VAL A 47 -0.04 11.12 -0.97
CA VAL A 47 -0.08 10.06 -1.97
C VAL A 47 -0.61 8.78 -1.33
N LEU A 48 -1.73 8.28 -1.82
CA LEU A 48 -2.39 7.07 -1.34
C LEU A 48 -1.58 5.81 -1.69
N LYS A 49 -1.44 4.90 -0.72
CA LYS A 49 -0.78 3.61 -0.93
C LYS A 49 -1.44 2.49 -0.12
N GLY A 50 -0.77 1.33 -0.09
CA GLY A 50 -1.07 0.25 0.83
C GLY A 50 -2.43 -0.42 0.64
N GLY A 51 -2.99 -0.92 1.74
CA GLY A 51 -4.13 -1.84 1.70
C GLY A 51 -5.43 -1.21 1.21
N PHE A 52 -5.63 0.09 1.48
CA PHE A 52 -6.83 0.81 1.05
C PHE A 52 -6.88 0.93 -0.47
N LEU A 53 -5.77 1.31 -1.08
CA LEU A 53 -5.64 1.42 -2.53
C LEU A 53 -5.90 0.08 -3.23
N ILE A 54 -5.33 -1.01 -2.72
CA ILE A 54 -5.54 -2.36 -3.26
C ILE A 54 -7.02 -2.76 -3.16
N GLY A 55 -7.64 -2.58 -1.99
CA GLY A 55 -9.06 -2.88 -1.79
C GLY A 55 -9.99 -2.03 -2.66
N SER A 56 -9.64 -0.75 -2.89
CA SER A 56 -10.35 0.12 -3.80
C SER A 56 -10.23 -0.34 -5.27
N LYS A 57 -9.02 -0.69 -5.71
CA LYS A 57 -8.75 -1.10 -7.10
C LYS A 57 -9.41 -2.43 -7.46
N TYR A 58 -9.31 -3.41 -6.56
CA TYR A 58 -9.60 -4.81 -6.88
C TYR A 58 -10.81 -5.37 -6.13
N GLY A 59 -11.51 -4.56 -5.34
CA GLY A 59 -12.69 -4.95 -4.58
C GLY A 59 -12.40 -5.22 -3.11
N LEU A 60 -13.24 -4.65 -2.25
CA LEU A 60 -13.12 -4.75 -0.79
C LEU A 60 -13.25 -6.19 -0.28
N GLU A 61 -14.04 -7.01 -0.97
CA GLU A 61 -14.20 -8.46 -0.74
C GLU A 61 -12.89 -9.24 -0.96
N ASN A 62 -12.02 -8.75 -1.85
CA ASN A 62 -10.74 -9.37 -2.17
C ASN A 62 -9.62 -8.86 -1.27
N ARG A 63 -9.71 -7.61 -0.80
CA ARG A 63 -8.72 -7.06 0.12
C ARG A 63 -9.34 -6.01 1.04
N SER A 64 -9.80 -6.44 2.21
CA SER A 64 -10.23 -5.52 3.26
C SER A 64 -9.02 -4.96 4.03
N THR A 65 -9.06 -3.67 4.35
CA THR A 65 -8.10 -3.00 5.23
C THR A 65 -8.84 -2.26 6.34
N VAL A 66 -8.14 -1.99 7.43
CA VAL A 66 -8.66 -1.23 8.57
C VAL A 66 -8.01 0.14 8.72
N ASP A 67 -6.93 0.37 7.97
CA ASP A 67 -6.11 1.58 8.04
C ASP A 67 -5.89 2.12 6.61
N ILE A 68 -5.62 3.42 6.54
CA ILE A 68 -5.19 4.12 5.32
C ILE A 68 -3.67 4.31 5.41
N ASP A 69 -2.96 3.98 4.33
CA ASP A 69 -1.53 4.25 4.22
C ASP A 69 -1.33 5.40 3.22
N THR A 70 -0.54 6.40 3.60
CA THR A 70 -0.17 7.52 2.73
C THR A 70 1.31 7.84 2.83
N THR A 71 1.81 8.50 1.79
CA THR A 71 3.12 9.15 1.79
C THR A 71 2.91 10.64 1.65
N TYR A 72 3.53 11.40 2.54
CA TYR A 72 3.52 12.85 2.52
C TYR A 72 4.70 13.38 1.71
N ARG A 73 4.45 14.35 0.83
CA ARG A 73 5.45 14.98 -0.06
C ARG A 73 5.34 16.51 -0.06
N ASN A 74 6.14 17.17 -0.90
CA ASN A 74 6.22 18.63 -1.12
C ASN A 74 6.72 19.47 0.06
N SER A 75 6.69 18.96 1.30
CA SER A 75 7.32 19.62 2.43
C SER A 75 7.79 18.61 3.49
N LYS A 76 8.62 19.07 4.43
CA LYS A 76 9.14 18.22 5.51
C LYS A 76 8.01 17.74 6.40
N LEU A 77 7.91 16.42 6.56
CA LEU A 77 6.95 15.81 7.48
C LEU A 77 7.36 16.07 8.93
N THR A 78 6.49 16.76 9.67
CA THR A 78 6.67 17.06 11.11
C THR A 78 5.35 16.90 11.84
N LYS A 79 5.42 16.68 13.15
CA LYS A 79 4.25 16.50 13.99
C LYS A 79 3.36 17.75 13.98
N GLU A 80 3.97 18.92 14.11
CA GLU A 80 3.29 20.22 14.16
C GLU A 80 2.56 20.53 12.85
N LYS A 81 3.18 20.17 11.71
CA LYS A 81 2.55 20.30 10.39
C LYS A 81 1.31 19.42 10.28
N LEU A 82 1.42 18.15 10.67
CA LEU A 82 0.28 17.23 10.64
C LEU A 82 -0.84 17.63 11.61
N GLU A 83 -0.51 18.14 12.80
CA GLU A 83 -1.50 18.69 13.73
C GLU A 83 -2.26 19.86 13.11
N THR A 84 -1.55 20.76 12.41
CA THR A 84 -2.17 21.88 11.68
C THR A 84 -3.08 21.38 10.57
N VAL A 85 -2.57 20.50 9.70
CA VAL A 85 -3.33 19.90 8.58
C VAL A 85 -4.60 19.23 9.08
N PHE A 86 -4.50 18.36 10.09
CA PHE A 86 -5.65 17.63 10.60
C PHE A 86 -6.60 18.51 11.40
N SER A 87 -6.11 19.56 12.08
CA SER A 87 -6.98 20.55 12.71
C SER A 87 -7.85 21.25 11.66
N GLU A 88 -7.27 21.64 10.52
CA GLU A 88 -8.01 22.29 9.43
C GLU A 88 -8.99 21.33 8.74
N LEU A 89 -8.53 20.12 8.39
CA LEU A 89 -9.35 19.10 7.73
C LEU A 89 -10.56 18.65 8.56
N THR A 90 -10.44 18.72 9.89
CA THR A 90 -11.48 18.25 10.82
C THR A 90 -12.23 19.37 11.53
N ALA A 91 -11.99 20.63 11.15
CA ALA A 91 -12.57 21.82 11.79
C ALA A 91 -14.11 21.87 11.71
N ALA A 92 -14.69 21.34 10.63
CA ALA A 92 -16.13 21.30 10.40
C ALA A 92 -16.60 19.89 10.02
N PRO A 93 -17.87 19.54 10.32
CA PRO A 93 -18.46 18.32 9.80
C PRO A 93 -18.50 18.33 8.27
N THR A 94 -18.41 17.14 7.66
CA THR A 94 -18.61 16.97 6.21
C THR A 94 -20.05 17.31 5.81
N LYS A 95 -20.31 17.41 4.50
CA LYS A 95 -21.67 17.57 3.94
C LYS A 95 -22.64 16.48 4.39
N ASP A 96 -22.12 15.29 4.71
CA ASP A 96 -22.89 14.15 5.23
C ASP A 96 -23.13 14.21 6.75
N GLY A 97 -22.61 15.21 7.44
CA GLY A 97 -22.67 15.35 8.90
C GLY A 97 -21.62 14.53 9.64
N ILE A 98 -20.58 14.06 8.95
CA ILE A 98 -19.50 13.28 9.59
C ILE A 98 -18.54 14.25 10.28
N ARG A 99 -18.32 14.06 11.58
CA ARG A 99 -17.31 14.79 12.34
C ARG A 99 -16.13 13.89 12.60
N PHE A 100 -14.94 14.30 12.21
CA PHE A 100 -13.70 13.61 12.54
C PHE A 100 -13.08 14.21 13.80
N GLU A 101 -12.42 13.38 14.59
CA GLU A 101 -11.67 13.81 15.76
C GLU A 101 -10.31 13.11 15.78
N LEU A 102 -9.23 13.89 15.73
CA LEU A 102 -7.87 13.39 15.93
C LEU A 102 -7.67 13.06 17.42
N LYS A 103 -7.48 11.78 17.73
CA LYS A 103 -7.25 11.29 19.10
C LYS A 103 -5.79 11.21 19.49
N GLY A 104 -4.90 11.19 18.52
CA GLY A 104 -3.47 11.18 18.79
C GLY A 104 -2.67 11.04 17.52
N LEU A 105 -1.47 11.59 17.58
CA LEU A 105 -0.46 11.50 16.55
C LEU A 105 0.80 10.92 17.19
N THR A 106 1.15 9.71 16.77
CA THR A 106 2.31 8.97 17.30
C THR A 106 3.36 8.87 16.21
N GLU A 107 4.58 9.28 16.51
CA GLU A 107 5.71 9.07 15.60
C GLU A 107 5.95 7.57 15.42
N THR A 108 6.04 7.14 14.17
CA THR A 108 6.42 5.78 13.78
C THR A 108 7.81 5.84 13.16
N ARG A 109 8.69 4.94 13.57
CA ARG A 109 10.01 4.79 12.96
C ARG A 109 9.95 3.61 12.00
N GLU A 110 9.87 3.88 10.71
CA GLU A 110 10.25 2.88 9.71
C GLU A 110 11.76 2.95 9.51
N ALA A 111 12.47 1.96 10.07
CA ALA A 111 13.87 1.64 9.76
C ALA A 111 14.89 2.81 9.82
N ASP A 112 14.69 3.80 10.69
CA ASP A 112 15.62 4.91 10.98
C ASP A 112 15.93 5.88 9.80
N TYR A 113 15.16 5.86 8.70
CA TYR A 113 15.46 6.69 7.52
C TYR A 113 14.67 8.01 7.45
N TYR A 114 13.36 7.96 7.69
CA TYR A 114 12.49 9.13 7.62
C TYR A 114 11.45 9.12 8.75
N PRO A 115 11.03 10.29 9.25
CA PRO A 115 9.95 10.35 10.21
C PRO A 115 8.66 9.84 9.56
N GLY A 116 8.00 8.90 10.23
CA GLY A 116 6.62 8.50 9.95
C GLY A 116 5.70 8.91 11.10
N PHE A 117 4.41 8.97 10.83
CA PHE A 117 3.41 9.22 11.87
C PHE A 117 2.18 8.34 11.66
N GLN A 118 1.63 7.87 12.77
CA GLN A 118 0.30 7.25 12.82
C GLN A 118 -0.68 8.22 13.47
N ALA A 119 -1.64 8.70 12.69
CA ALA A 119 -2.76 9.49 13.16
C ALA A 119 -3.94 8.58 13.52
N LYS A 120 -4.44 8.68 14.75
CA LYS A 120 -5.61 7.93 15.22
C LYS A 120 -6.83 8.83 15.15
N PHE A 121 -7.84 8.42 14.38
CA PHE A 121 -9.07 9.16 14.22
C PHE A 121 -10.26 8.43 14.84
N ILE A 122 -11.26 9.21 15.22
CA ILE A 122 -12.63 8.73 15.40
C ILE A 122 -13.54 9.54 14.50
N ALA A 123 -14.26 8.86 13.61
CA ALA A 123 -15.36 9.46 12.87
C ALA A 123 -16.67 9.27 13.64
N PHE A 124 -17.45 10.35 13.69
CA PHE A 124 -18.77 10.40 14.28
C PHE A 124 -19.79 10.71 13.20
N LEU A 125 -20.85 9.89 13.13
CA LEU A 125 -22.04 10.19 12.34
C LEU A 125 -23.25 9.99 13.25
N GLU A 126 -23.73 11.09 13.82
CA GLU A 126 -24.63 11.13 14.97
C GLU A 126 -24.15 10.20 16.10
N ASN A 127 -24.87 9.09 16.37
CA ASN A 127 -24.54 8.13 17.42
C ASN A 127 -23.50 7.06 17.00
N ALA A 128 -23.14 6.98 15.71
CA ALA A 128 -22.11 6.05 15.25
C ALA A 128 -20.72 6.57 15.61
N ARG A 129 -19.87 5.69 16.15
CA ARG A 129 -18.48 5.97 16.54
C ARG A 129 -17.55 4.96 15.90
N VAL A 130 -16.77 5.39 14.91
CA VAL A 130 -15.95 4.51 14.08
C VAL A 130 -14.47 4.92 14.20
N PRO A 131 -13.65 4.16 14.94
CA PRO A 131 -12.21 4.41 15.00
C PRO A 131 -11.49 3.82 13.79
N PHE A 132 -10.48 4.54 13.31
CA PHE A 132 -9.56 4.11 12.26
C PHE A 132 -8.23 4.84 12.37
N LYS A 133 -7.24 4.43 11.56
CA LYS A 133 -5.91 5.03 11.55
C LYS A 133 -5.52 5.47 10.15
N LEU A 134 -4.65 6.47 10.11
CA LEU A 134 -3.96 6.95 8.92
C LEU A 134 -2.46 6.89 9.22
N ASP A 135 -1.76 5.98 8.55
CA ASP A 135 -0.30 5.89 8.57
C ASP A 135 0.28 6.79 7.48
N ILE A 136 1.28 7.58 7.85
CA ILE A 136 1.84 8.66 7.03
C ILE A 136 3.35 8.49 7.04
N THR A 137 3.89 8.15 5.89
CA THR A 137 5.34 8.01 5.64
C THR A 137 5.86 9.22 4.88
N SER A 138 7.18 9.39 4.80
CA SER A 138 7.81 10.43 3.98
C SER A 138 9.13 9.93 3.43
N GLY A 139 9.61 10.55 2.36
CA GLY A 139 10.91 10.21 1.76
C GLY A 139 10.85 9.10 0.71
N ASP A 140 9.72 8.39 0.59
CA ASP A 140 9.57 7.28 -0.35
C ASP A 140 9.90 7.66 -1.81
N SER A 141 10.74 6.85 -2.43
CA SER A 141 11.04 6.87 -3.85
C SER A 141 9.92 6.21 -4.64
N ILE A 142 8.98 7.02 -5.14
CA ILE A 142 7.85 6.55 -5.95
C ILE A 142 8.28 6.46 -7.42
N ILE A 143 8.49 5.23 -7.90
CA ILE A 143 8.87 4.96 -9.29
C ILE A 143 7.88 3.94 -9.87
N PRO A 144 7.35 4.14 -11.10
CA PRO A 144 7.27 5.42 -11.81
C PRO A 144 6.56 6.49 -10.96
N ALA A 145 6.50 7.73 -11.45
CA ALA A 145 5.85 8.81 -10.71
C ALA A 145 4.41 8.44 -10.30
N ALA A 146 3.97 8.95 -9.15
CA ALA A 146 2.61 8.74 -8.64
C ALA A 146 1.56 9.08 -9.72
N LEU A 147 0.54 8.24 -9.81
CA LEU A 147 -0.55 8.38 -10.78
C LEU A 147 -1.77 8.98 -10.10
N ILE A 148 -2.60 9.71 -10.83
CA ILE A 148 -3.91 10.10 -10.32
C ILE A 148 -4.82 8.87 -10.36
N TYR A 149 -5.28 8.44 -9.19
CA TYR A 149 -6.22 7.36 -9.04
C TYR A 149 -7.64 7.89 -8.87
N GLU A 150 -8.54 7.38 -9.70
CA GLU A 150 -9.97 7.66 -9.66
C GLU A 150 -10.65 6.69 -8.68
N HIS A 151 -10.95 7.19 -7.48
CA HIS A 151 -11.63 6.42 -6.44
C HIS A 151 -13.13 6.76 -6.43
N LYS A 152 -13.98 5.80 -6.82
CA LYS A 152 -15.44 5.94 -6.74
C LYS A 152 -15.92 5.70 -5.30
N LEU A 153 -16.63 6.68 -4.73
CA LEU A 153 -17.17 6.59 -3.38
C LEU A 153 -18.28 5.53 -3.29
N MET A 154 -18.32 4.78 -2.19
CA MET A 154 -19.24 3.64 -2.04
C MET A 154 -20.74 4.00 -2.06
N PHE A 155 -21.14 5.13 -1.44
CA PHE A 155 -22.56 5.44 -1.20
C PHE A 155 -23.11 6.62 -2.00
N GLU A 156 -22.30 7.15 -2.92
CA GLU A 156 -22.58 8.32 -3.75
C GLU A 156 -22.11 8.09 -5.17
N ASP A 157 -22.76 8.72 -6.14
CA ASP A 157 -22.28 8.74 -7.52
C ASP A 157 -21.25 9.86 -7.70
N LYS A 158 -20.13 9.73 -6.98
CA LYS A 158 -19.03 10.69 -6.96
C LYS A 158 -17.69 9.94 -7.02
N THR A 159 -16.75 10.53 -7.75
CA THR A 159 -15.36 10.04 -7.84
C THR A 159 -14.43 11.12 -7.31
N ILE A 160 -13.50 10.74 -6.44
CA ILE A 160 -12.39 11.60 -6.00
C ILE A 160 -11.12 11.22 -6.77
N HIS A 161 -10.27 12.22 -7.02
CA HIS A 161 -9.01 12.06 -7.73
C HIS A 161 -7.89 12.27 -6.73
N ILE A 162 -7.09 11.24 -6.48
CA ILE A 162 -6.03 11.27 -5.47
C ILE A 162 -4.72 10.75 -6.06
N PRO A 163 -3.57 11.42 -5.85
CA PRO A 163 -2.27 10.84 -6.17
C PRO A 163 -2.12 9.49 -5.47
N ALA A 164 -1.66 8.47 -6.18
CA ALA A 164 -1.55 7.12 -5.65
C ALA A 164 -0.33 6.39 -6.21
N TYR A 165 0.09 5.34 -5.49
CA TYR A 165 1.21 4.51 -5.92
C TYR A 165 0.86 3.75 -7.20
N PRO A 166 1.76 3.73 -8.20
CA PRO A 166 1.60 2.81 -9.33
C PRO A 166 1.68 1.37 -8.83
N THR A 167 1.08 0.45 -9.59
CA THR A 167 0.97 -0.97 -9.19
C THR A 167 2.37 -1.58 -8.96
N GLU A 168 3.35 -1.22 -9.78
CA GLU A 168 4.74 -1.64 -9.67
C GLU A 168 5.40 -1.19 -8.35
N GLN A 169 5.12 0.03 -7.88
CA GLN A 169 5.63 0.52 -6.61
C GLN A 169 5.01 -0.22 -5.41
N ILE A 170 3.71 -0.55 -5.49
CA ILE A 170 3.04 -1.36 -4.46
C ILE A 170 3.69 -2.75 -4.36
N LEU A 171 3.95 -3.40 -5.51
CA LEU A 171 4.63 -4.68 -5.56
C LEU A 171 6.06 -4.58 -5.01
N ALA A 172 6.78 -3.51 -5.35
CA ALA A 172 8.15 -3.28 -4.88
C ALA A 172 8.25 -3.17 -3.35
N GLU A 173 7.36 -2.41 -2.70
CA GLU A 173 7.32 -2.32 -1.23
C GLU A 173 7.09 -3.69 -0.56
N LYS A 174 6.23 -4.51 -1.15
CA LYS A 174 5.87 -5.84 -0.64
C LYS A 174 6.97 -6.87 -0.87
N LEU A 175 7.64 -6.82 -2.02
CA LEU A 175 8.82 -7.65 -2.29
C LEU A 175 9.94 -7.27 -1.33
N HIS A 176 10.21 -5.98 -1.13
CA HIS A 176 11.18 -5.54 -0.14
C HIS A 176 10.85 -6.10 1.24
N ALA A 177 9.61 -5.93 1.74
CA ALA A 177 9.21 -6.49 3.03
C ALA A 177 9.42 -8.02 3.07
N THR A 178 9.00 -8.74 2.02
CA THR A 178 9.15 -10.19 1.91
C THR A 178 10.59 -10.64 2.10
N PHE A 179 11.53 -10.01 1.39
CA PHE A 179 12.94 -10.38 1.43
C PHE A 179 13.70 -9.79 2.62
N SER A 180 13.28 -8.66 3.18
CA SER A 180 13.91 -8.08 4.38
C SER A 180 13.54 -8.82 5.66
N PHE A 181 12.30 -9.29 5.78
CA PHE A 181 11.88 -10.07 6.95
C PHE A 181 12.18 -11.56 6.79
N GLY A 182 12.30 -12.05 5.55
CA GLY A 182 12.64 -13.45 5.27
C GLY A 182 11.71 -14.43 5.98
N ILE A 183 12.30 -15.40 6.68
CA ILE A 183 11.57 -16.44 7.43
C ILE A 183 10.81 -15.91 8.66
N ASP A 184 11.19 -14.74 9.17
CA ASP A 184 10.54 -14.11 10.33
C ASP A 184 9.28 -13.32 9.93
N ASN A 185 9.01 -13.19 8.62
CA ASN A 185 7.89 -12.41 8.12
C ASN A 185 6.54 -12.86 8.69
N SER A 186 5.76 -11.92 9.20
CA SER A 186 4.40 -12.11 9.72
C SER A 186 3.32 -11.51 8.83
N ARG A 187 3.69 -10.77 7.78
CA ARG A 187 2.77 -10.05 6.89
C ARG A 187 2.25 -10.96 5.78
N MET A 188 1.44 -11.96 6.14
CA MET A 188 0.85 -12.90 5.17
C MET A 188 0.02 -12.21 4.08
N LYS A 189 -0.59 -11.07 4.40
CA LYS A 189 -1.28 -10.21 3.44
C LYS A 189 -0.41 -9.76 2.26
N ASP A 190 0.91 -9.59 2.46
CA ASP A 190 1.81 -9.20 1.37
C ASP A 190 2.00 -10.35 0.39
N PHE A 191 2.10 -11.61 0.85
CA PHE A 191 2.10 -12.79 -0.02
C PHE A 191 0.80 -12.93 -0.81
N TYR A 192 -0.34 -12.64 -0.18
CA TYR A 192 -1.63 -12.60 -0.89
C TYR A 192 -1.65 -11.52 -1.98
N ASP A 193 -1.25 -10.30 -1.63
CA ASP A 193 -1.25 -9.17 -2.57
C ASP A 193 -0.28 -9.45 -3.76
N LEU A 194 0.91 -10.01 -3.49
CA LEU A 194 1.90 -10.44 -4.51
C LEU A 194 1.41 -11.60 -5.40
N TYR A 195 0.47 -12.40 -4.91
CA TYR A 195 -0.19 -13.46 -5.69
C TYR A 195 -1.32 -12.92 -6.57
N MET A 196 -2.13 -12.03 -6.00
CA MET A 196 -3.40 -11.62 -6.59
C MET A 196 -3.19 -10.52 -7.64
N ILE A 197 -2.38 -9.50 -7.34
CA ILE A 197 -2.22 -8.32 -8.21
C ILE A 197 -1.77 -8.70 -9.64
N PRO A 198 -0.74 -9.55 -9.84
CA PRO A 198 -0.31 -9.94 -11.19
C PRO A 198 -1.35 -10.74 -11.98
N LYS A 199 -2.42 -11.23 -11.34
CA LYS A 199 -3.52 -11.93 -12.00
C LYS A 199 -4.65 -11.01 -12.43
N LEU A 200 -4.77 -9.84 -11.81
CA LEU A 200 -5.83 -8.87 -12.10
C LEU A 200 -5.39 -7.77 -13.05
N GLU A 201 -4.09 -7.51 -13.13
CA GLU A 201 -3.55 -6.44 -13.96
C GLU A 201 -2.21 -6.86 -14.57
N ARG A 202 -1.94 -6.36 -15.78
CA ARG A 202 -0.64 -6.56 -16.44
C ARG A 202 0.42 -5.72 -15.73
N ILE A 203 1.52 -6.35 -15.35
CA ILE A 203 2.65 -5.67 -14.72
C ILE A 203 3.67 -5.25 -15.77
N ASP A 204 4.11 -4.00 -15.73
CA ASP A 204 5.26 -3.55 -16.55
C ASP A 204 6.55 -3.96 -15.85
N GLU A 205 7.26 -4.94 -16.43
CA GLU A 205 8.48 -5.50 -15.85
C GLU A 205 9.62 -4.48 -15.72
N ILE A 206 9.72 -3.51 -16.63
CA ILE A 206 10.76 -2.48 -16.59
C ILE A 206 10.47 -1.53 -15.42
N ASN A 207 9.22 -1.09 -15.29
CA ASN A 207 8.81 -0.25 -14.18
C ASN A 207 8.88 -1.01 -12.85
N LEU A 208 8.51 -2.29 -12.80
CA LEU A 208 8.66 -3.14 -11.62
C LEU A 208 10.13 -3.21 -11.18
N TYR A 209 11.03 -3.52 -12.11
CA TYR A 209 12.46 -3.55 -11.84
C TYR A 209 12.96 -2.23 -11.24
N LYS A 210 12.62 -1.09 -11.86
CA LYS A 210 13.02 0.24 -11.37
C LYS A 210 12.43 0.56 -9.99
N SER A 211 11.17 0.18 -9.75
CA SER A 211 10.48 0.37 -8.48
C SER A 211 11.17 -0.41 -7.35
N VAL A 212 11.51 -1.67 -7.63
CA VAL A 212 12.22 -2.55 -6.70
C VAL A 212 13.63 -2.02 -6.44
N GLN A 213 14.37 -1.65 -7.48
CA GLN A 213 15.70 -1.05 -7.36
C GLN A 213 15.67 0.23 -6.52
N GLY A 214 14.73 1.13 -6.78
CA GLY A 214 14.55 2.37 -6.01
C GLY A 214 14.24 2.11 -4.55
N THR A 215 13.27 1.24 -4.27
CA THR A 215 12.83 0.89 -2.91
C THR A 215 13.97 0.24 -2.10
N PHE A 216 14.71 -0.69 -2.68
CA PHE A 216 15.83 -1.35 -2.00
C PHE A 216 16.97 -0.36 -1.72
N LYS A 217 17.31 0.48 -2.70
CA LYS A 217 18.37 1.49 -2.55
C LYS A 217 18.05 2.49 -1.44
N GLU A 218 16.82 2.98 -1.39
CA GLU A 218 16.38 3.94 -0.36
C GLU A 218 16.50 3.36 1.05
N ARG A 219 16.29 2.05 1.20
CA ARG A 219 16.38 1.33 2.47
C ARG A 219 17.79 0.79 2.75
N ASN A 220 18.80 1.35 2.08
CA ASN A 220 20.22 0.97 2.13
C ASN A 220 20.51 -0.50 1.83
N ASN A 221 19.67 -1.13 1.01
CA ASN A 221 19.91 -2.47 0.50
C ASN A 221 20.48 -2.39 -0.92
N GLN A 222 21.80 -2.60 -1.04
CA GLN A 222 22.51 -2.61 -2.33
C GLN A 222 22.77 -4.03 -2.85
N SER A 223 21.98 -5.00 -2.39
CA SER A 223 22.17 -6.39 -2.79
C SER A 223 21.94 -6.55 -4.29
N VAL A 224 22.81 -7.33 -4.93
CA VAL A 224 22.56 -7.85 -6.27
C VAL A 224 21.34 -8.76 -6.21
N PHE A 225 20.29 -8.46 -6.99
CA PHE A 225 19.02 -9.17 -6.88
C PHE A 225 19.18 -10.67 -7.16
N LYS A 226 20.04 -11.04 -8.09
CA LYS A 226 20.40 -12.45 -8.33
C LYS A 226 20.92 -13.16 -7.08
N ASN A 227 21.76 -12.50 -6.29
CA ASN A 227 22.34 -13.09 -5.08
C ASN A 227 21.29 -13.17 -3.97
N LEU A 228 20.52 -12.10 -3.78
CA LEU A 228 19.41 -12.05 -2.83
C LEU A 228 18.41 -13.18 -3.12
N TYR A 229 17.98 -13.30 -4.37
CA TYR A 229 17.06 -14.34 -4.82
C TYR A 229 17.58 -15.75 -4.51
N ASN A 230 18.82 -16.04 -4.93
CA ASN A 230 19.43 -17.36 -4.71
C ASN A 230 19.60 -17.71 -3.22
N GLN A 231 19.79 -16.71 -2.36
CA GLN A 231 19.95 -16.91 -0.93
C GLN A 231 18.63 -17.09 -0.20
N GLU A 232 17.65 -16.21 -0.46
CA GLU A 232 16.44 -16.07 0.36
C GLU A 232 15.27 -16.91 -0.18
N MET A 233 15.08 -16.99 -1.50
CA MET A 233 13.91 -17.68 -2.06
C MET A 233 13.84 -19.17 -1.65
N PRO A 234 14.94 -19.94 -1.66
CA PRO A 234 14.91 -21.34 -1.19
C PRO A 234 14.56 -21.47 0.30
N GLN A 235 14.91 -20.48 1.13
CA GLN A 235 14.58 -20.48 2.56
C GLN A 235 13.09 -20.24 2.77
N LEU A 236 12.51 -19.26 2.07
CA LEU A 236 11.07 -18.99 2.08
C LEU A 236 10.27 -20.24 1.66
N MET A 237 10.72 -20.91 0.59
CA MET A 237 10.05 -22.09 0.05
C MET A 237 10.12 -23.33 0.95
N LYS A 238 11.07 -23.42 1.89
CA LYS A 238 11.22 -24.57 2.78
C LYS A 238 10.71 -24.31 4.20
N ASN A 239 10.24 -23.09 4.47
CA ASN A 239 9.89 -22.70 5.83
C ASN A 239 8.46 -23.19 6.21
N GLU A 240 8.38 -24.09 7.18
CA GLU A 240 7.10 -24.58 7.71
C GLU A 240 6.39 -23.54 8.58
N GLY A 241 7.12 -22.69 9.29
CA GLY A 241 6.53 -21.61 10.10
C GLY A 241 5.74 -20.59 9.26
N LEU A 242 6.22 -20.25 8.06
CA LEU A 242 5.50 -19.42 7.10
C LEU A 242 4.23 -20.12 6.59
N ARG A 243 4.27 -21.44 6.35
CA ARG A 243 3.06 -22.22 5.98
C ARG A 243 2.02 -22.20 7.08
N GLU A 244 2.44 -22.35 8.33
CA GLU A 244 1.53 -22.26 9.48
C GLU A 244 0.93 -20.87 9.64
N LYS A 245 1.72 -19.81 9.44
CA LYS A 245 1.24 -18.43 9.40
C LYS A 245 0.22 -18.24 8.26
N TRP A 246 0.48 -18.77 7.07
CA TRP A 246 -0.45 -18.70 5.94
C TRP A 246 -1.76 -19.43 6.22
N LYS A 247 -1.70 -20.66 6.76
CA LYS A 247 -2.90 -21.42 7.14
C LYS A 247 -3.81 -20.64 8.10
N ARG A 248 -3.22 -19.94 9.08
CA ARG A 248 -3.98 -19.04 9.97
C ARG A 248 -4.58 -17.86 9.21
N TYR A 249 -3.81 -17.22 8.33
CA TYR A 249 -4.30 -16.13 7.49
C TYR A 249 -5.51 -16.55 6.64
N GLN A 250 -5.51 -17.76 6.06
CA GLN A 250 -6.63 -18.31 5.29
C GLN A 250 -7.90 -18.51 6.13
N GLN A 251 -7.75 -18.90 7.40
CA GLN A 251 -8.90 -19.08 8.31
C GLN A 251 -9.58 -17.75 8.65
N GLU A 252 -8.80 -16.67 8.72
CA GLU A 252 -9.30 -15.33 9.06
C GLU A 252 -9.83 -14.56 7.85
N ASN A 253 -9.39 -14.92 6.63
CA ASN A 253 -9.65 -14.16 5.41
C ASN A 253 -10.27 -15.05 4.32
N TYR A 254 -11.59 -14.94 4.17
CA TYR A 254 -12.37 -15.76 3.24
C TYR A 254 -11.85 -15.73 1.79
N PHE A 255 -11.41 -14.57 1.32
CA PHE A 255 -10.86 -14.39 -0.03
C PHE A 255 -9.55 -15.14 -0.29
N ALA A 256 -8.86 -15.60 0.76
CA ALA A 256 -7.61 -16.36 0.66
C ALA A 256 -7.80 -17.86 0.88
N LYS A 257 -9.01 -18.33 1.18
CA LYS A 257 -9.30 -19.69 1.66
C LYS A 257 -8.81 -20.81 0.72
N ASP A 258 -8.91 -20.59 -0.59
CA ASP A 258 -8.60 -21.60 -1.62
C ASP A 258 -7.19 -21.43 -2.24
N ILE A 259 -6.38 -20.50 -1.71
CA ILE A 259 -5.06 -20.19 -2.24
C ILE A 259 -4.00 -20.90 -1.41
N SER A 260 -3.28 -21.87 -1.98
CA SER A 260 -2.16 -22.51 -1.27
C SER A 260 -1.00 -21.55 -1.06
N PHE A 261 -0.21 -21.76 0.01
CA PHE A 261 0.97 -20.92 0.25
C PHE A 261 1.97 -21.08 -0.90
N GLU A 262 2.10 -22.30 -1.41
CA GLU A 262 2.93 -22.64 -2.57
C GLU A 262 2.55 -21.79 -3.79
N SER A 263 1.26 -21.58 -4.03
CA SER A 263 0.80 -20.71 -5.13
C SER A 263 1.26 -19.26 -4.95
N THR A 264 1.25 -18.76 -3.71
CA THR A 264 1.75 -17.41 -3.42
C THR A 264 3.26 -17.31 -3.64
N LEU A 265 4.01 -18.32 -3.19
CA LEU A 265 5.46 -18.41 -3.38
C LEU A 265 5.83 -18.52 -4.86
N THR A 266 5.08 -19.27 -5.67
CA THR A 266 5.29 -19.32 -7.12
C THR A 266 5.12 -17.94 -7.77
N SER A 267 4.16 -17.13 -7.30
CA SER A 267 4.01 -15.76 -7.79
C SER A 267 5.19 -14.87 -7.38
N VAL A 268 5.64 -14.97 -6.13
CA VAL A 268 6.84 -14.25 -5.65
C VAL A 268 8.08 -14.67 -6.45
N ASP A 269 8.24 -15.97 -6.72
CA ASP A 269 9.33 -16.53 -7.53
C ASP A 269 9.34 -15.94 -8.93
N SER A 270 8.19 -15.93 -9.61
CA SER A 270 8.05 -15.41 -10.97
C SER A 270 8.35 -13.90 -11.05
N LEU A 271 7.85 -13.11 -10.09
CA LEU A 271 8.14 -11.68 -10.01
C LEU A 271 9.64 -11.44 -9.82
N MET A 272 10.29 -12.19 -8.93
CA MET A 272 11.72 -12.04 -8.67
C MET A 272 12.59 -12.51 -9.83
N GLN A 273 12.22 -13.57 -10.55
CA GLN A 273 12.91 -13.99 -11.76
C GLN A 273 12.89 -12.88 -12.82
N SER A 274 11.73 -12.27 -13.08
CA SER A 274 11.63 -11.11 -14.00
C SER A 274 12.55 -9.96 -13.56
N ILE A 275 12.59 -9.64 -12.27
CA ILE A 275 13.50 -8.60 -11.73
C ILE A 275 14.97 -8.95 -11.96
N VAL A 276 15.36 -10.21 -11.72
CA VAL A 276 16.75 -10.68 -11.95
C VAL A 276 17.11 -10.61 -13.43
N GLU A 277 16.21 -10.99 -14.33
CA GLU A 277 16.43 -10.90 -15.78
C GLU A 277 16.62 -9.45 -16.22
N GLN A 278 15.79 -8.53 -15.74
CA GLN A 278 15.93 -7.09 -16.03
C GLN A 278 17.24 -6.52 -15.45
N GLU A 279 17.67 -6.95 -14.26
CA GLU A 279 18.97 -6.58 -13.69
C GLU A 279 20.14 -6.98 -14.61
N GLU A 280 20.10 -8.18 -15.18
CA GLU A 280 21.13 -8.66 -16.09
C GLU A 280 21.14 -7.89 -17.42
N VAL A 281 19.96 -7.53 -17.94
CA VAL A 281 19.82 -6.69 -19.14
C VAL A 281 20.43 -5.31 -18.89
N GLU A 282 20.09 -4.65 -17.78
CA GLU A 282 20.61 -3.32 -17.44
C GLU A 282 22.14 -3.34 -17.26
N ARG A 283 22.68 -4.36 -16.58
CA ARG A 283 24.14 -4.54 -16.44
C ARG A 283 24.86 -4.68 -17.78
N LYS A 284 24.32 -5.49 -18.70
CA LYS A 284 24.89 -5.66 -20.05
C LYS A 284 24.85 -4.37 -20.85
N GLN A 285 23.78 -3.59 -20.73
CA GLN A 285 23.66 -2.29 -21.40
C GLN A 285 24.66 -1.26 -20.84
N ASN A 286 24.78 -1.17 -19.51
CA ASN A 286 25.73 -0.27 -18.86
C ASN A 286 27.17 -0.60 -19.21
N PHE A 287 27.53 -1.89 -19.26
CA PHE A 287 28.87 -2.32 -19.70
C PHE A 287 29.19 -1.86 -21.13
N LYS A 288 28.25 -2.04 -22.07
CA LYS A 288 28.41 -1.56 -23.47
C LYS A 288 28.58 -0.04 -23.55
N ARG A 289 27.79 0.72 -22.80
CA ARG A 289 27.89 2.20 -22.74
C ARG A 289 29.24 2.66 -22.22
N SER A 290 29.76 2.04 -21.15
CA SER A 290 31.07 2.36 -20.61
C SER A 290 32.21 2.06 -21.59
N GLN A 291 32.12 0.96 -22.36
CA GLN A 291 33.10 0.65 -23.40
C GLN A 291 33.09 1.67 -24.54
N GLN A 292 31.90 2.10 -24.99
CA GLN A 292 31.77 3.12 -26.02
C GLN A 292 32.35 4.48 -25.58
N MET A 293 32.04 4.90 -24.35
CA MET A 293 32.53 6.17 -23.80
C MET A 293 34.06 6.18 -23.63
N ASN A 294 34.66 5.06 -23.19
CA ASN A 294 36.12 4.96 -23.10
C ASN A 294 36.78 5.02 -24.49
N GLN A 295 36.18 4.40 -25.51
CA GLN A 295 36.68 4.46 -26.89
C GLN A 295 36.56 5.86 -27.51
N GLU A 296 35.60 6.68 -27.07
CA GLU A 296 35.44 8.07 -27.51
C GLU A 296 36.43 9.01 -26.82
N MET A 297 36.81 8.75 -25.56
CA MET A 297 37.82 9.53 -24.82
C MET A 297 39.26 9.24 -25.26
N GLU A 298 39.51 8.08 -25.87
CA GLU A 298 40.82 7.67 -26.41
C GLU A 298 41.07 8.19 -27.84
N ARG A 299 40.12 8.90 -28.45
CA ARG A 299 40.22 9.52 -29.78
C ARG A 299 40.40 11.04 -29.68
#